data_AF-A0A553JJ74-F1
#
_entry.id   AF-A0A553JJ74-F1
#
_cell.length_a   1.000
_cell.length_b   1.000
_cell.length_c   1.000
_cell.angle_alpha   90.00
_cell.angle_beta   90.00
_cell.angle_gamma   90.00
#
_symmetry.space_group_name_H-M   'P 1'
#
loop_
_entity.id
_entity.type
_entity.pdbx_description
1 polymer ?
#
loop_
_entity_poly.entity_id
_entity_poly.type
_entity_poly.pdbx_seq_one_letter_code
_entity_poly.pdbx_strand_id
1 'polypeptide(L)'
;MGKGTLSAKFQHDVTGVYNGYQAGVTYYHPMNLGFADFVPFVGASYLGSDYVNYYTGVLTSEATTKRPAHKGSSTFVYKAGYSLVVPLSEHLDLTQSTGYSRLGSSIADSPLIESKNQWVSSLGLTYSF
;
A
#
# COMPACT_ATOMS: atom_id res chain seq x y z
N MET A 1 -14.20 -13.18 -18.17
CA MET A 1 -13.31 -12.58 -17.16
C MET A 1 -11.91 -13.18 -17.25
N GLY A 2 -10.87 -12.35 -17.10
CA GLY A 2 -9.48 -12.68 -17.43
C GLY A 2 -8.76 -13.54 -16.38
N LYS A 3 -7.65 -14.19 -16.80
CA LYS A 3 -6.82 -15.11 -15.99
C LYS A 3 -6.01 -14.43 -14.85
N GLY A 4 -6.43 -13.25 -14.41
CA GLY A 4 -5.71 -12.37 -13.50
C GLY A 4 -4.84 -11.32 -14.22
N THR A 5 -4.47 -10.28 -13.47
CA THR A 5 -3.69 -9.14 -13.95
C THR A 5 -2.47 -8.95 -13.06
N LEU A 6 -1.28 -8.89 -13.67
CA LEU A 6 -0.05 -8.51 -12.98
C LEU A 6 0.24 -7.03 -13.24
N SER A 7 0.45 -6.27 -12.18
CA SER A 7 0.84 -4.87 -12.23
C SER A 7 2.22 -4.70 -11.62
N ALA A 8 3.13 -4.07 -12.35
CA ALA A 8 4.43 -3.65 -11.86
C ALA A 8 4.51 -2.12 -11.84
N LYS A 9 5.16 -1.55 -10.83
CA LYS A 9 5.37 -0.12 -10.65
C LYS A 9 6.81 0.14 -10.24
N PHE A 10 7.41 1.19 -10.79
CA PHE A 10 8.70 1.71 -10.39
C PHE A 10 8.61 3.23 -10.28
N GLN A 11 9.20 3.79 -9.23
CA GLN A 11 9.21 5.22 -8.94
C GLN A 11 10.59 5.62 -8.43
N HIS A 12 11.06 6.79 -8.86
CA HIS A 12 12.32 7.37 -8.42
C HIS A 12 12.15 8.89 -8.25
N ASP A 13 12.82 9.45 -7.24
CA ASP A 13 12.86 10.89 -7.03
C ASP A 13 13.76 11.58 -8.05
N VAL A 14 13.19 12.43 -8.88
CA VAL A 14 13.93 13.27 -9.85
C VAL A 14 14.20 14.69 -9.35
N THR A 15 13.64 15.06 -8.20
CA THR A 15 13.79 16.41 -7.60
C THR A 15 14.97 16.51 -6.65
N GLY A 16 15.47 15.36 -6.17
CA GLY A 16 16.61 15.27 -5.27
C GLY A 16 16.30 15.52 -3.80
N VAL A 17 15.02 15.60 -3.42
CA VAL A 17 14.57 15.82 -2.04
C VAL A 17 14.93 14.64 -1.14
N TYR A 18 14.76 13.42 -1.63
CA TYR A 18 15.10 12.19 -0.91
C TYR A 18 15.91 11.20 -1.73
N ASN A 19 16.05 11.35 -3.05
CA ASN A 19 16.90 10.51 -3.93
C ASN A 19 16.61 8.99 -3.89
N GLY A 20 15.48 8.60 -3.29
CA GLY A 20 15.10 7.21 -3.13
C GLY A 20 14.41 6.63 -4.37
N TYR A 21 14.23 5.31 -4.34
CA TYR A 21 13.43 4.60 -5.34
C TYR A 21 12.51 3.61 -4.65
N GLN A 22 11.44 3.25 -5.37
CA GLN A 22 10.47 2.28 -4.93
C GLN A 22 10.10 1.40 -6.13
N ALA A 23 9.93 0.11 -5.88
CA ALA A 23 9.44 -0.83 -6.88
C ALA A 23 8.34 -1.68 -6.25
N GLY A 24 7.32 -2.06 -7.03
CA GLY A 24 6.26 -2.90 -6.50
C GLY A 24 5.60 -3.76 -7.55
N VAL A 25 5.15 -4.93 -7.14
CA VAL A 25 4.41 -5.87 -7.97
C VAL A 25 3.13 -6.25 -7.24
N THR A 26 2.03 -6.32 -7.97
CA THR A 26 0.72 -6.72 -7.45
C THR A 26 0.01 -7.62 -8.44
N TYR A 27 -0.47 -8.75 -7.97
CA TYR A 27 -1.33 -9.64 -8.72
C TYR A 27 -2.78 -9.44 -8.28
N TYR A 28 -3.68 -9.32 -9.25
CA TYR A 28 -5.13 -9.21 -9.08
C TYR A 28 -5.79 -10.39 -9.75
N HIS A 29 -6.83 -10.95 -9.14
CA HIS A 29 -7.56 -12.09 -9.70
C HIS A 29 -9.06 -11.80 -9.78
N PRO A 30 -9.55 -11.14 -10.85
CA PRO A 30 -10.97 -10.81 -10.97
C PRO A 30 -11.83 -12.06 -11.13
N MET A 31 -12.87 -12.18 -10.30
CA MET A 31 -13.83 -13.27 -10.28
C MET A 31 -15.25 -12.70 -10.35
N ASN A 32 -16.08 -13.23 -11.25
CA ASN A 32 -17.51 -12.92 -11.25
C ASN A 32 -18.22 -13.90 -10.31
N LEU A 33 -18.94 -13.38 -9.32
CA LEU A 33 -19.75 -14.17 -8.39
C LEU A 33 -21.23 -14.23 -8.82
N GLY A 34 -21.57 -13.74 -10.01
CA GLY A 34 -22.94 -13.58 -10.51
C GLY A 34 -23.62 -12.31 -10.00
N PHE A 35 -23.60 -12.06 -8.70
CA PHE A 35 -24.20 -10.86 -8.09
C PHE A 35 -23.22 -9.70 -7.90
N ALA A 36 -21.92 -9.95 -8.05
CA ALA A 36 -20.86 -8.98 -7.82
C ALA A 36 -19.56 -9.44 -8.50
N ASP A 37 -18.65 -8.50 -8.71
CA ASP A 37 -17.27 -8.79 -9.09
C ASP A 37 -16.37 -8.73 -7.86
N PHE A 38 -15.71 -9.83 -7.56
CA PHE A 38 -14.77 -9.96 -6.46
C PHE A 38 -13.33 -9.98 -7.00
N VAL A 39 -12.51 -9.07 -6.52
CA VAL A 39 -11.14 -8.84 -7.00
C VAL A 39 -10.16 -8.93 -5.82
N PRO A 40 -9.77 -10.14 -5.39
CA PRO A 40 -8.69 -10.33 -4.45
C PRO A 40 -7.35 -9.92 -5.08
N PHE A 41 -6.45 -9.42 -4.24
CA PHE A 41 -5.12 -9.03 -4.66
C PHE A 41 -4.06 -9.33 -3.60
N VAL A 42 -2.85 -9.58 -4.07
CA VAL A 42 -1.63 -9.70 -3.25
C VAL A 42 -0.49 -8.98 -3.93
N GLY A 43 0.44 -8.44 -3.15
CA GLY A 43 1.59 -7.74 -3.71
C GLY A 43 2.72 -7.53 -2.73
N ALA A 44 3.85 -7.09 -3.27
CA ALA A 44 5.03 -6.71 -2.52
C ALA A 44 5.61 -5.43 -3.12
N SER A 45 6.10 -4.55 -2.25
CA SER A 45 6.80 -3.33 -2.63
C SER A 45 8.16 -3.30 -1.93
N TYR A 46 9.22 -3.06 -2.70
CA TYR A 46 10.53 -2.69 -2.20
C TYR A 46 10.64 -1.17 -2.07
N LEU A 47 11.12 -0.71 -0.93
CA LEU A 47 11.33 0.70 -0.62
C LEU A 47 12.82 0.90 -0.33
N GLY A 48 13.48 1.78 -1.09
CA GLY A 48 14.90 2.09 -0.89
C GLY A 48 15.17 2.83 0.42
N SER A 49 16.39 2.72 0.93
CA SER A 49 16.81 3.29 2.21
C SER A 49 16.52 4.78 2.32
N ASP A 50 16.76 5.55 1.27
CA ASP A 50 16.61 7.00 1.34
C ASP A 50 15.14 7.41 1.40
N TYR A 51 14.26 6.68 0.71
CA TYR A 51 12.81 6.84 0.85
C TYR A 51 12.35 6.48 2.27
N VAL A 52 12.77 5.32 2.78
CA VAL A 52 12.38 4.88 4.13
C VAL A 52 12.88 5.87 5.18
N ASN A 53 14.15 6.27 5.09
CA ASN A 53 14.76 7.21 6.04
C ASN A 53 14.13 8.60 5.96
N TYR A 54 13.72 9.06 4.78
CA TYR A 54 13.03 10.34 4.64
C TYR A 54 11.68 10.38 5.36
N TYR A 55 10.89 9.30 5.28
CA TYR A 55 9.54 9.25 5.88
C TYR A 55 9.51 8.74 7.32
N THR A 56 10.50 7.95 7.75
CA THR A 56 10.48 7.31 9.06
C THR A 56 11.74 7.53 9.89
N GLY A 57 12.74 8.23 9.37
CA GLY A 57 13.96 8.56 10.10
C GLY A 57 13.72 9.61 11.18
N VAL A 58 14.54 9.53 12.24
CA VAL A 58 14.60 10.53 13.30
C VAL A 58 16.08 10.85 13.53
N LEU A 59 16.48 12.11 13.30
CA LEU A 59 17.86 12.52 13.49
C LEU A 59 18.23 12.49 14.97
N THR A 60 19.51 12.26 15.29
CA THR A 60 20.01 12.30 16.68
C THR A 60 19.73 13.65 17.35
N SER A 61 19.78 14.74 16.58
CA SER A 61 19.46 16.09 17.05
C SER A 61 17.97 16.31 17.33
N GLU A 62 17.09 15.47 16.79
CA GLU A 62 15.63 15.52 16.95
C GLU A 62 15.11 14.48 17.94
N ALA A 63 16.02 13.64 18.45
CA ALA A 63 15.71 12.53 19.32
C ALA A 63 15.29 13.04 20.71
N THR A 64 14.26 12.41 21.26
CA THR A 64 13.79 12.64 22.63
C THR A 64 13.56 11.29 23.31
N THR A 65 13.36 11.28 24.62
CA THR A 65 13.06 10.05 25.37
C THR A 65 11.86 9.27 24.82
N LYS A 66 10.86 9.97 24.23
CA LYS A 66 9.66 9.36 23.64
C LYS A 66 9.78 9.10 22.14
N ARG A 67 10.81 9.63 21.47
CA ARG A 67 11.06 9.49 20.03
C ARG A 67 12.56 9.35 19.81
N PRO A 68 13.14 8.17 20.06
CA PRO A 68 14.58 7.93 19.90
C PRO A 68 15.02 8.12 18.44
N ALA A 69 16.33 8.30 18.23
CA ALA A 69 16.88 8.35 16.90
C ALA A 69 16.62 7.02 16.16
N HIS A 70 16.26 7.10 14.89
CA HIS A 70 15.99 5.95 14.04
C HIS A 70 16.53 6.22 12.64
N LYS A 71 17.21 5.23 12.06
CA LYS A 71 17.72 5.33 10.70
C LYS A 71 17.04 4.29 9.81
N GLY A 72 16.36 4.79 8.78
CA GLY A 72 15.73 3.95 7.77
C GLY A 72 16.76 3.23 6.91
N SER A 73 16.47 1.98 6.58
CA SER A 73 17.17 1.10 5.66
C SER A 73 16.14 0.53 4.68
N SER A 74 16.60 0.01 3.55
CA SER A 74 15.69 -0.54 2.55
C SER A 74 14.86 -1.68 3.13
N THR A 75 13.59 -1.76 2.73
CA THR A 75 12.69 -2.79 3.26
C THR A 75 11.60 -3.17 2.27
N PHE A 76 10.99 -4.33 2.50
CA PHE A 76 9.78 -4.74 1.82
C PHE A 76 8.52 -4.37 2.61
N VAL A 77 7.44 -4.11 1.89
CA VAL A 77 6.07 -4.03 2.39
C VAL A 77 5.23 -5.05 1.62
N TYR A 78 4.56 -5.94 2.34
CA TYR A 78 3.67 -6.93 1.75
C TYR A 78 2.24 -6.47 1.89
N LYS A 79 1.42 -6.69 0.86
CA LYS A 79 0.00 -6.33 0.86
C LYS A 79 -0.87 -7.48 0.41
N ALA A 80 -2.05 -7.55 0.99
CA ALA A 80 -3.13 -8.44 0.58
C ALA A 80 -4.46 -7.74 0.81
N GLY A 81 -5.47 -8.07 0.02
CA GLY A 81 -6.79 -7.47 0.18
C GLY A 81 -7.74 -7.90 -0.91
N TYR A 82 -8.87 -7.22 -0.97
CA TYR A 82 -9.86 -7.45 -2.00
C TYR A 82 -10.66 -6.18 -2.30
N SER A 83 -11.30 -6.17 -3.45
CA SER A 83 -12.37 -5.24 -3.78
C SER A 83 -13.61 -6.03 -4.22
N LEU A 84 -14.78 -5.61 -3.77
CA LEU A 84 -16.08 -6.16 -4.16
C LEU A 84 -16.87 -5.04 -4.84
N VAL A 85 -17.26 -5.26 -6.09
CA VAL A 85 -18.06 -4.32 -6.89
C VAL A 85 -19.44 -4.94 -7.11
N VAL A 86 -20.47 -4.28 -6.58
CA VAL A 86 -21.86 -4.74 -6.63
C VAL A 86 -22.67 -3.80 -7.52
N PRO A 87 -23.19 -4.25 -8.66
CA PRO A 87 -24.07 -3.45 -9.49
C PRO A 87 -25.42 -3.29 -8.79
N LEU A 88 -25.74 -2.06 -8.39
CA LEU A 88 -27.03 -1.72 -7.78
C LEU A 88 -28.11 -1.43 -8.84
N SER A 89 -27.70 -0.95 -10.02
CA SER A 89 -28.55 -0.76 -11.20
C SER A 89 -27.70 -0.78 -12.47
N GLU A 90 -28.31 -0.55 -13.64
CA GLU A 90 -27.58 -0.45 -14.93
C GLU A 90 -26.52 0.66 -14.98
N HIS A 91 -26.62 1.66 -14.09
CA HIS A 91 -25.78 2.85 -14.09
C HIS A 91 -25.02 3.07 -12.78
N LEU A 92 -25.23 2.24 -11.75
CA LEU A 92 -24.72 2.51 -10.41
C LEU A 92 -24.07 1.27 -9.80
N ASP A 93 -22.79 1.42 -9.43
CA ASP A 93 -22.02 0.40 -8.73
C ASP A 93 -21.68 0.84 -7.30
N LEU A 94 -21.82 -0.09 -6.35
CA LEU A 94 -21.26 0.02 -5.01
C LEU A 94 -19.94 -0.74 -4.95
N THR A 95 -18.87 -0.05 -4.57
CA THR A 95 -17.55 -0.66 -4.35
C THR A 95 -17.19 -0.65 -2.89
N GLN A 96 -16.94 -1.83 -2.32
CA GLN A 96 -16.27 -1.99 -1.03
C GLN A 96 -14.86 -2.53 -1.26
N SER A 97 -13.87 -2.03 -0.53
CA SER A 97 -12.50 -2.51 -0.62
C SER A 97 -11.87 -2.57 0.76
N THR A 98 -11.06 -3.59 1.00
CA THR A 98 -10.26 -3.69 2.21
C THR A 98 -8.89 -4.22 1.87
N GLY A 99 -7.87 -3.51 2.33
CA GLY A 99 -6.46 -3.85 2.17
C GLY A 99 -5.77 -3.94 3.51
N TYR A 100 -4.86 -4.91 3.60
CA TYR A 100 -3.90 -5.09 4.67
C TYR A 100 -2.50 -4.90 4.13
N SER A 101 -1.65 -4.17 4.86
CA SER A 101 -0.23 -4.05 4.58
C SER A 101 0.61 -4.36 5.81
N ARG A 102 1.59 -5.24 5.64
CA ARG A 102 2.61 -5.57 6.63
C ARG A 102 3.89 -4.79 6.33
N LEU A 103 4.23 -3.84 7.20
CA LEU A 103 5.42 -3.02 7.09
C LEU A 103 6.66 -3.82 7.52
N GLY A 104 7.74 -3.78 6.74
CA GLY A 104 9.01 -4.36 7.19
C GLY A 104 9.62 -3.57 8.36
N SER A 105 10.51 -4.21 9.11
CA SER A 105 11.06 -3.72 10.38
C SER A 105 11.65 -2.32 10.27
N SER A 106 12.34 -2.01 9.15
CA SER A 106 12.97 -0.69 9.01
C SER A 106 11.99 0.50 9.03
N ILE A 107 10.71 0.26 8.70
CA ILE A 107 9.62 1.23 8.86
C ILE A 107 8.94 1.02 10.21
N ALA A 108 8.55 -0.23 10.50
CA ALA A 108 7.74 -0.58 11.65
C ALA A 108 8.38 -0.27 13.02
N ASP A 109 9.71 -0.29 13.10
CA ASP A 109 10.45 -0.02 14.33
C ASP A 109 10.71 1.47 14.54
N SER A 110 10.35 2.32 13.56
CA SER A 110 10.43 3.76 13.73
C SER A 110 9.47 4.22 14.83
N PRO A 111 9.89 5.12 15.74
CA PRO A 111 9.01 5.66 16.78
C PRO A 111 7.87 6.54 16.22
N LEU A 112 7.87 6.81 14.91
CA LEU A 112 6.78 7.49 14.20
C LEU A 112 5.66 6.54 13.78
N ILE A 113 5.88 5.22 13.87
CA ILE A 113 4.95 4.19 13.42
C ILE A 113 4.39 3.46 14.62
N GLU A 114 3.07 3.59 14.83
CA GLU A 114 2.39 2.94 15.95
C GLU A 114 2.25 1.43 15.73
N SER A 115 2.01 1.01 14.49
CA SER A 115 1.73 -0.38 14.16
C SER A 115 2.44 -0.83 12.90
N LYS A 116 2.98 -2.05 12.96
CA LYS A 116 3.57 -2.74 11.81
C LYS A 116 2.54 -3.36 10.86
N ASN A 117 1.27 -3.31 11.26
CA ASN A 117 0.08 -3.83 10.59
C ASN A 117 -0.84 -2.65 10.23
N GLN A 118 -1.03 -2.42 8.93
CA GLN A 118 -1.80 -1.30 8.41
C GLN A 118 -3.06 -1.82 7.73
N TRP A 119 -4.20 -1.24 8.03
CA TRP A 119 -5.50 -1.60 7.45
C TRP A 119 -6.11 -0.37 6.79
N VAL A 120 -6.65 -0.56 5.59
CA VAL A 120 -7.42 0.47 4.89
C VAL A 120 -8.70 -0.18 4.41
N SER A 121 -9.83 0.43 4.72
CA SER A 121 -11.14 0.03 4.22
C SER A 121 -11.83 1.24 3.62
N SER A 122 -12.48 1.04 2.48
CA SER A 122 -13.19 2.09 1.77
C SER A 122 -14.52 1.60 1.22
N LEU A 123 -15.48 2.50 1.15
CA LEU A 123 -16.77 2.31 0.50
C LEU A 123 -16.98 3.46 -0.49
N GLY A 124 -17.40 3.16 -1.71
CA GLY A 124 -17.59 4.15 -2.77
C GLY A 124 -18.76 3.80 -3.69
N LEU A 125 -19.37 4.82 -4.28
CA LEU A 125 -20.40 4.69 -5.31
C LEU A 125 -19.85 5.23 -6.62
N THR A 126 -20.08 4.53 -7.72
CA THR A 126 -19.70 4.96 -9.06
C THR A 126 -20.95 5.00 -9.93
N TYR A 127 -21.21 6.14 -10.57
CA TYR A 127 -22.30 6.30 -11.52
C TYR A 127 -21.74 6.46 -12.94
N SER A 128 -22.29 5.71 -13.89
CA SER A 128 -21.88 5.73 -15.29
C SER A 128 -23.06 6.10 -16.19
N PHE A 129 -22.86 7.06 -17.09
CA PHE A 129 -23.87 7.59 -18.03
C PHE A 129 -24.01 6.71 -19.28
#